data_AF-N2IL80-F1
#
_entry.id   AF-N2IL80-F1
#
_cell.length_a   1.000
_cell.length_b   1.000
_cell.length_c   1.000
_cell.angle_alpha   90.00
_cell.angle_beta   90.00
_cell.angle_gamma   90.00
#
_symmetry.space_group_name_H-M   'P 1'
#
loop_
_entity.id
_entity.type
_entity.pdbx_description
1 polymer ?
#
loop_
_entity_poly.entity_id
_entity_poly.type
_entity_poly.pdbx_seq_one_letter_code
_entity_poly.pdbx_strand_id
1 'polypeptide(L)'
;MSAATPLYLESAVFKTPDHWRSKAPHIVVIGAGGNGSEVVDTLAAFHHALVSLGHPTGLHVTIIDDSVVREPNLVRQRFWPCDLGQNKAVSLANRYNLMLGLSWTGLPYRFPCKQTYSAIEGADLIISAVDLPSARRDISRIQYGKRLCMWLDLGNGHRHGQAVFGRCMSRIAAAILAW
;
A
#
# COMPACT_ATOMS: atom_id res chain seq x y z
N MET A 1 13.25 -5.65 33.18
CA MET A 1 11.83 -5.35 32.85
C MET A 1 11.78 -3.90 32.39
N SER A 2 11.74 -3.67 31.07
CA SER A 2 11.66 -2.31 30.51
C SER A 2 10.22 -1.84 30.63
N ALA A 3 9.97 -0.78 31.41
CA ALA A 3 8.64 -0.19 31.51
C ALA A 3 8.21 0.31 30.12
N ALA A 4 7.01 -0.09 29.69
CA ALA A 4 6.41 0.43 28.46
C ALA A 4 6.19 1.93 28.63
N THR A 5 6.86 2.74 27.81
CA THR A 5 6.62 4.18 27.73
C THR A 5 5.14 4.41 27.41
N PRO A 6 4.40 5.17 28.22
CA PRO A 6 3.01 5.48 27.90
C PRO A 6 2.96 6.23 26.58
N LEU A 7 2.27 5.65 25.59
CA LEU A 7 1.96 6.30 24.32
C LEU A 7 0.92 7.38 24.62
N TYR A 8 1.38 8.62 24.81
CA TYR A 8 0.49 9.77 24.73
C TYR A 8 0.00 9.87 23.30
N LEU A 9 -1.28 9.52 23.09
CA LEU A 9 -2.01 9.83 21.87
C LEU A 9 -2.24 11.35 21.83
N GLU A 10 -1.21 12.11 21.45
CA GLU A 10 -1.46 13.45 20.95
C GLU A 10 -2.39 13.35 19.74
N SER A 11 -3.47 14.11 19.74
CA SER A 11 -4.40 14.15 18.61
C SER A 11 -3.67 14.73 17.39
N ALA A 12 -3.17 13.85 16.50
CA ALA A 12 -2.56 14.26 15.25
C ALA A 12 -3.67 14.68 14.26
N VAL A 13 -3.63 15.94 13.82
CA VAL A 13 -4.52 16.43 12.76
C VAL A 13 -3.82 16.24 11.41
N PHE A 14 -4.29 15.28 10.61
CA PHE A 14 -3.82 15.09 9.24
C PHE A 14 -4.58 16.03 8.30
N LYS A 15 -3.85 16.92 7.64
CA LYS A 15 -4.38 17.74 6.55
C LYS A 15 -4.00 17.11 5.23
N THR A 16 -4.94 17.02 4.30
CA THR A 16 -4.66 16.60 2.92
C THR A 16 -3.61 17.54 2.31
N PRO A 17 -2.50 17.02 1.79
CA PRO A 17 -1.51 17.84 1.08
C PRO A 17 -2.15 18.52 -0.14
N ASP A 18 -1.82 19.78 -0.39
CA ASP A 18 -2.45 20.56 -1.47
C ASP A 18 -2.29 19.91 -2.84
N HIS A 19 -1.14 19.26 -3.10
CA HIS A 19 -0.90 18.60 -4.37
C HIS A 19 -1.78 17.37 -4.60
N TRP A 20 -2.32 16.75 -3.55
CA TRP A 20 -3.26 15.62 -3.68
C TRP A 20 -4.64 16.06 -4.20
N ARG A 21 -4.93 17.37 -4.22
CA ARG A 21 -6.18 17.93 -4.74
C ARG A 21 -6.10 18.27 -6.22
N SER A 22 -4.88 18.56 -6.70
CA SER A 22 -4.62 19.03 -8.06
C SER A 22 -3.92 18.00 -8.93
N LYS A 23 -3.31 16.96 -8.33
CA LYS A 23 -2.60 15.90 -9.02
C LYS A 23 -2.85 14.57 -8.32
N ALA A 24 -2.84 13.48 -9.10
CA ALA A 24 -2.95 12.13 -8.60
C ALA A 24 -1.84 11.85 -7.56
N PRO A 25 -2.20 11.57 -6.30
CA PRO A 25 -1.22 11.10 -5.34
C PRO A 25 -0.68 9.74 -5.80
N HIS A 26 0.63 9.55 -5.65
CA HIS A 26 1.26 8.27 -5.94
C HIS A 26 1.14 7.34 -4.73
N ILE A 27 0.34 6.30 -4.90
CA ILE A 27 0.09 5.28 -3.88
C ILE A 27 0.88 4.02 -4.25
N VAL A 28 1.67 3.51 -3.32
CA VAL A 28 2.37 2.23 -3.48
C VAL A 28 1.77 1.21 -2.53
N VAL A 29 1.19 0.14 -3.08
CA VAL A 29 0.66 -0.99 -2.32
C VAL A 29 1.69 -2.12 -2.34
N ILE A 30 2.18 -2.53 -1.17
CA ILE A 30 3.14 -3.62 -1.00
C ILE A 30 2.42 -4.84 -0.46
N GLY A 31 2.36 -5.89 -1.28
CA GLY A 31 1.56 -7.10 -1.06
C GLY A 31 0.22 -7.04 -1.78
N ALA A 32 -0.07 -8.05 -2.58
CA ALA A 32 -1.31 -8.26 -3.32
C ALA A 32 -2.04 -9.55 -2.87
N GLY A 33 -1.81 -9.96 -1.61
CA GLY A 33 -2.48 -11.09 -0.96
C GLY A 33 -3.92 -10.76 -0.54
N GLY A 34 -4.36 -11.29 0.61
CA GLY A 34 -5.71 -11.04 1.15
C GLY A 34 -6.04 -9.55 1.27
N ASN A 35 -5.47 -8.88 2.28
CA ASN A 35 -5.70 -7.46 2.51
C ASN A 35 -5.23 -6.60 1.32
N GLY A 36 -4.13 -6.99 0.67
CA GLY A 36 -3.57 -6.25 -0.45
C GLY A 36 -4.52 -6.15 -1.63
N SER A 37 -5.11 -7.29 -2.03
CA SER A 37 -6.07 -7.30 -3.14
C SER A 37 -7.36 -6.51 -2.82
N GLU A 38 -7.81 -6.54 -1.56
CA GLU A 38 -8.94 -5.74 -1.07
C GLU A 38 -8.65 -4.23 -1.07
N VAL A 39 -7.44 -3.84 -0.66
CA VAL A 39 -6.98 -2.45 -0.75
C VAL A 39 -7.02 -1.98 -2.20
N VAL A 40 -6.48 -2.75 -3.13
CA VAL A 40 -6.43 -2.35 -4.54
C VAL A 40 -7.84 -2.19 -5.12
N ASP A 41 -8.76 -3.10 -4.82
CA ASP A 41 -10.18 -3.00 -5.22
C ASP A 41 -10.84 -1.74 -4.64
N THR A 42 -10.61 -1.47 -3.36
CA THR A 42 -11.10 -0.26 -2.68
C THR A 42 -10.52 1.01 -3.30
N LEU A 43 -9.23 1.02 -3.66
CA LEU A 43 -8.60 2.14 -4.35
C LEU A 43 -9.19 2.36 -5.74
N ALA A 44 -9.63 1.31 -6.43
CA ALA A 44 -10.24 1.44 -7.76
C ALA A 44 -11.62 2.10 -7.66
N ALA A 45 -12.45 1.66 -6.70
CA ALA A 45 -13.70 2.32 -6.38
C ALA A 45 -13.48 3.78 -5.92
N PHE A 46 -12.46 4.02 -5.09
CA PHE A 46 -12.13 5.35 -4.61
C PHE A 46 -11.62 6.27 -5.72
N HIS A 47 -10.81 5.75 -6.65
CA HIS A 47 -10.41 6.48 -7.85
C HIS A 47 -11.65 6.95 -8.62
N HIS A 48 -12.59 6.03 -8.90
CA HIS A 48 -13.81 6.36 -9.64
C HIS A 48 -14.64 7.43 -8.93
N ALA A 49 -14.77 7.33 -7.60
CA ALA A 49 -15.45 8.34 -6.79
C ALA A 49 -14.74 9.71 -6.86
N LEU A 50 -13.41 9.76 -6.74
CA LEU A 50 -12.64 11.01 -6.82
C LEU A 50 -12.85 11.72 -8.15
N VAL A 51 -12.73 10.99 -9.27
CA VAL A 51 -12.94 11.56 -10.61
C VAL A 51 -14.37 12.04 -10.78
N SER A 52 -15.36 11.26 -10.32
CA SER A 52 -16.78 11.64 -10.39
C SER A 52 -17.10 12.89 -9.57
N LEU A 53 -16.34 13.16 -8.51
CA LEU A 53 -16.43 14.36 -7.68
C LEU A 53 -15.58 15.54 -8.19
N GLY A 54 -14.98 15.42 -9.37
CA GLY A 54 -14.24 16.50 -10.02
C GLY A 54 -12.74 16.52 -9.76
N HIS A 55 -12.16 15.48 -9.15
CA HIS A 55 -10.71 15.36 -9.06
C HIS A 55 -10.12 15.16 -10.47
N PRO A 56 -9.11 15.95 -10.89
CA PRO A 56 -8.71 16.01 -12.29
C PRO A 56 -8.08 14.72 -12.83
N THR A 57 -7.49 13.90 -11.96
CA THR A 57 -6.66 12.75 -12.39
C THR A 57 -6.84 11.49 -11.53
N GLY A 58 -7.82 11.46 -10.63
CA GLY A 58 -7.99 10.39 -9.64
C GLY A 58 -6.70 10.01 -8.89
N LEU A 59 -6.37 8.72 -8.86
CA LEU A 59 -5.22 8.11 -8.18
C LEU A 59 -4.23 7.47 -9.16
N HIS A 60 -2.93 7.51 -8.82
CA HIS A 60 -1.90 6.72 -9.49
C HIS A 60 -1.38 5.64 -8.53
N VAL A 61 -1.56 4.37 -8.89
CA VAL A 61 -1.23 3.25 -8.01
C VAL A 61 -0.13 2.37 -8.62
N THR A 62 0.85 2.03 -7.79
CA THR A 62 1.83 0.97 -8.05
C THR A 62 1.61 -0.18 -7.07
N ILE A 63 1.46 -1.40 -7.57
CA ILE A 63 1.25 -2.61 -6.78
C ILE A 63 2.52 -3.44 -6.83
N ILE A 64 2.99 -3.97 -5.70
CA ILE A 64 4.23 -4.75 -5.59
C ILE A 64 3.91 -6.11 -4.99
N ASP A 65 4.16 -7.19 -5.72
CA ASP A 65 4.04 -8.57 -5.23
C ASP A 65 4.81 -9.53 -6.15
N ASP A 66 5.59 -10.44 -5.59
CA ASP A 66 6.37 -11.43 -6.35
C ASP A 66 5.66 -12.75 -6.59
N SER A 67 4.52 -12.96 -5.96
CA SER A 67 3.79 -14.22 -6.03
C SER A 67 2.87 -14.30 -7.24
N VAL A 68 2.54 -15.54 -7.61
CA VAL A 68 1.54 -15.85 -8.64
C VAL A 68 0.21 -16.23 -8.00
N VAL A 69 -0.86 -16.04 -8.74
CA VAL A 69 -2.20 -16.49 -8.35
C VAL A 69 -2.25 -18.02 -8.37
N ARG A 70 -2.75 -18.59 -7.28
CA ARG A 70 -3.02 -20.03 -7.12
C ARG A 70 -4.48 -20.26 -6.77
N GLU A 71 -4.96 -21.48 -6.95
CA GLU A 71 -6.36 -21.87 -6.67
C GLU A 71 -6.93 -21.34 -5.34
N PRO A 72 -6.24 -21.46 -4.18
CA PRO A 72 -6.78 -20.95 -2.91
C PRO A 72 -6.97 -19.42 -2.88
N ASN A 73 -6.34 -18.68 -3.79
CA ASN A 73 -6.48 -17.23 -3.86
C ASN A 73 -7.84 -16.81 -4.43
N LEU A 74 -8.49 -17.65 -5.23
CA LEU A 74 -9.79 -17.35 -5.83
C LEU A 74 -10.94 -17.22 -4.81
N VAL A 75 -10.74 -17.71 -3.59
CA VAL A 75 -11.78 -17.73 -2.55
C VAL A 75 -11.90 -16.39 -1.82
N ARG A 76 -10.78 -15.72 -1.55
CA ARG A 76 -10.72 -14.57 -0.62
C ARG A 76 -9.81 -13.44 -1.06
N GLN A 77 -9.30 -13.52 -2.27
CA GLN A 77 -8.49 -12.46 -2.88
C GLN A 77 -9.19 -12.06 -4.16
N ARG A 78 -8.93 -10.84 -4.64
CA ARG A 78 -9.59 -10.27 -5.83
C ARG A 78 -9.03 -10.83 -7.15
N PHE A 79 -8.93 -12.16 -7.23
CA PHE A 79 -8.48 -12.92 -8.39
C PHE A 79 -9.57 -13.87 -8.88
N TRP A 80 -9.50 -14.20 -10.16
CA TRP A 80 -10.48 -15.02 -10.86
C TRP A 80 -9.78 -16.14 -11.63
N PRO A 81 -10.50 -17.16 -12.14
CA PRO A 81 -9.89 -18.29 -12.84
C PRO A 81 -8.95 -17.88 -14.00
N CYS A 82 -9.24 -16.76 -14.69
CA CYS A 82 -8.39 -16.22 -15.74
C CYS A 82 -7.01 -15.72 -15.26
N ASP A 83 -6.85 -15.48 -13.96
CA ASP A 83 -5.61 -14.96 -13.37
C ASP A 83 -4.67 -16.08 -12.91
N LEU A 84 -5.12 -17.34 -12.91
CA LEU A 84 -4.32 -18.48 -12.42
C LEU A 84 -2.96 -18.56 -13.14
N GLY A 85 -1.89 -18.70 -12.36
CA GLY A 85 -0.52 -18.74 -12.87
C GLY A 85 0.07 -17.36 -13.23
N GLN A 86 -0.74 -16.30 -13.27
CA GLN A 86 -0.27 -14.94 -13.53
C GLN A 86 0.28 -14.29 -12.25
N ASN A 87 1.19 -13.32 -12.39
CA ASN A 87 1.67 -12.55 -11.24
C ASN A 87 0.54 -11.71 -10.64
N LYS A 88 0.44 -11.70 -9.31
CA LYS A 88 -0.64 -11.03 -8.58
C LYS A 88 -0.70 -9.52 -8.81
N ALA A 89 0.43 -8.83 -8.67
CA ALA A 89 0.49 -7.39 -8.84
C ALA A 89 0.13 -6.96 -10.26
N VAL A 90 0.68 -7.67 -11.26
CA VAL A 90 0.39 -7.43 -12.68
C VAL A 90 -1.09 -7.70 -13.00
N SER A 91 -1.65 -8.80 -12.48
CA SER A 91 -3.06 -9.16 -12.74
C SER A 91 -4.03 -8.11 -12.21
N LEU A 92 -3.84 -7.62 -10.99
CA LEU A 92 -4.68 -6.57 -10.42
C LEU A 92 -4.53 -5.24 -11.18
N ALA A 93 -3.30 -4.83 -11.49
CA ALA A 93 -3.07 -3.59 -12.24
C ALA A 93 -3.76 -3.64 -13.60
N ASN A 94 -3.54 -4.70 -14.37
CA ASN A 94 -4.14 -4.87 -15.70
C ASN A 94 -5.67 -4.89 -15.64
N ARG A 95 -6.25 -5.57 -14.64
CA ARG A 95 -7.71 -5.63 -14.45
C ARG A 95 -8.32 -4.23 -14.32
N TYR A 96 -7.83 -3.43 -13.37
CA TYR A 96 -8.39 -2.10 -13.16
C TYR A 96 -8.03 -1.12 -14.27
N ASN A 97 -6.86 -1.28 -14.91
CA ASN A 97 -6.52 -0.53 -16.11
C ASN A 97 -7.54 -0.77 -17.23
N LEU A 98 -7.89 -2.03 -17.49
CA LEU A 98 -8.88 -2.38 -18.51
C LEU A 98 -10.29 -1.92 -18.15
N MET A 99 -10.70 -2.06 -16.89
CA MET A 99 -12.06 -1.74 -16.45
C MET A 99 -12.32 -0.22 -16.35
N LEU A 100 -11.32 0.56 -15.95
CA LEU A 100 -11.48 1.97 -15.61
C LEU A 100 -10.64 2.91 -16.49
N GLY A 101 -9.94 2.39 -17.50
CA GLY A 101 -9.10 3.19 -18.40
C GLY A 101 -7.88 3.79 -17.70
N LEU A 102 -7.27 3.04 -16.77
CA LEU A 102 -6.17 3.50 -15.92
C LEU A 102 -4.80 3.10 -16.47
N SER A 103 -3.75 3.65 -15.84
CA SER A 103 -2.34 3.36 -16.11
C SER A 103 -1.58 2.99 -14.84
N TRP A 104 -2.22 2.22 -13.96
CA TRP A 104 -1.58 1.68 -12.77
C TRP A 104 -0.51 0.64 -13.12
N THR A 105 0.48 0.51 -12.26
CA THR A 105 1.66 -0.33 -12.52
C THR A 105 1.66 -1.54 -11.58
N GLY A 106 1.80 -2.75 -12.14
CA GLY A 106 2.09 -3.96 -11.37
C GLY A 106 3.58 -4.30 -11.45
N LEU A 107 4.27 -4.35 -10.31
CA LEU A 107 5.68 -4.70 -10.19
C LEU A 107 5.84 -6.13 -9.67
N PRO A 108 6.26 -7.09 -10.51
CA PRO A 108 6.38 -8.50 -10.16
C PRO A 108 7.70 -8.79 -9.40
N TYR A 109 8.00 -8.00 -8.37
CA TYR A 109 9.27 -8.04 -7.67
C TYR A 109 9.10 -8.28 -6.18
N ARG A 110 10.05 -9.03 -5.61
CA ARG A 110 10.13 -9.25 -4.17
C ARG A 110 10.57 -7.96 -3.51
N PHE A 111 9.79 -7.48 -2.55
CA PHE A 111 10.23 -6.40 -1.68
C PHE A 111 11.17 -6.94 -0.58
N PRO A 112 12.29 -6.26 -0.29
CA PRO A 112 12.84 -5.12 -1.01
C PRO A 112 13.80 -5.52 -2.16
N CYS A 113 13.75 -4.79 -3.27
CA CYS A 113 14.77 -4.81 -4.32
C CYS A 113 14.91 -3.43 -4.98
N LYS A 114 15.88 -3.26 -5.90
CA LYS A 114 16.15 -1.97 -6.56
C LYS A 114 14.89 -1.36 -7.19
N GLN A 115 14.10 -2.17 -7.90
CA GLN A 115 12.88 -1.73 -8.58
C GLN A 115 11.81 -1.28 -7.59
N THR A 116 11.65 -1.98 -6.47
CA THR A 116 10.67 -1.59 -5.45
C THR A 116 11.12 -0.33 -4.71
N TYR A 117 12.42 -0.13 -4.50
CA TYR A 117 12.97 1.10 -3.92
C TYR A 117 12.70 2.32 -4.79
N SER A 118 12.84 2.19 -6.11
CA SER A 118 12.50 3.28 -7.03
C SER A 118 11.02 3.64 -7.01
N ALA A 119 10.13 2.65 -6.83
CA ALA A 119 8.69 2.91 -6.72
C ALA A 119 8.33 3.67 -5.43
N ILE A 120 8.91 3.29 -4.29
CA ILE A 120 8.59 3.90 -2.98
C ILE A 120 9.25 5.27 -2.77
N GLU A 121 10.38 5.57 -3.42
CA GLU A 121 11.06 6.87 -3.29
C GLU A 121 10.16 8.05 -3.70
N GLY A 122 9.31 7.85 -4.69
CA GLY A 122 8.34 8.83 -5.18
C GLY A 122 6.95 8.71 -4.55
N ALA A 123 6.74 7.86 -3.54
CA ALA A 123 5.41 7.60 -2.99
C ALA A 123 4.92 8.75 -2.09
N ASP A 124 3.67 9.15 -2.27
CA ASP A 124 2.97 10.03 -1.35
C ASP A 124 2.31 9.22 -0.21
N LEU A 125 1.86 7.99 -0.52
CA LEU A 125 1.29 7.04 0.44
C LEU A 125 1.80 5.63 0.15
N ILE A 126 2.32 4.97 1.18
CA ILE A 126 2.63 3.54 1.15
C ILE A 126 1.54 2.81 1.91
N ILE A 127 1.01 1.75 1.32
CA ILE A 127 0.10 0.83 1.99
C ILE A 127 0.76 -0.55 2.03
N SER A 128 1.11 -1.06 3.21
CA SER A 128 1.65 -2.41 3.35
C SER A 128 0.58 -3.39 3.82
N ALA A 129 0.47 -4.48 3.08
CA ALA A 129 -0.39 -5.62 3.37
C ALA A 129 0.43 -6.92 3.25
N VAL A 130 1.54 -6.96 3.98
CA VAL A 130 2.56 -8.02 3.91
C VAL A 130 2.48 -8.99 5.08
N ASP A 131 2.69 -10.27 4.83
CA ASP A 131 2.65 -11.30 5.87
C ASP A 131 3.95 -11.38 6.70
N LEU A 132 5.04 -10.76 6.23
CA LEU A 132 6.36 -10.89 6.84
C LEU A 132 6.78 -9.65 7.63
N PRO A 133 7.15 -9.79 8.92
CA PRO A 133 7.70 -8.69 9.71
C PRO A 133 8.99 -8.09 9.14
N SER A 134 9.79 -8.85 8.38
CA SER A 134 10.98 -8.34 7.70
C SER A 134 10.65 -7.23 6.70
N ALA A 135 9.59 -7.39 5.90
CA ALA A 135 9.18 -6.38 4.94
C ALA A 135 8.76 -5.08 5.63
N ARG A 136 8.07 -5.15 6.78
CA ARG A 136 7.71 -3.96 7.58
C ARG A 136 8.96 -3.24 8.12
N ARG A 137 9.96 -3.99 8.60
CA ARG A 137 11.26 -3.44 9.03
C ARG A 137 12.04 -2.80 7.88
N ASP A 138 11.94 -3.35 6.67
CA ASP A 138 12.60 -2.77 5.50
C ASP A 138 11.91 -1.46 5.08
N ILE A 139 10.57 -1.38 5.14
CA ILE A 139 9.83 -0.13 4.93
C ILE A 139 10.25 0.95 5.95
N SER A 140 10.42 0.55 7.21
CA SER A 140 10.78 1.49 8.29
C SER A 140 12.19 2.07 8.17
N ARG A 141 13.06 1.42 7.40
CA ARG A 141 14.46 1.84 7.19
C ARG A 141 14.61 2.80 6.01
N ILE A 142 13.58 2.95 5.20
CA ILE A 142 13.58 3.89 4.07
C ILE A 142 13.77 5.29 4.61
N GLN A 143 14.76 5.99 4.05
CA GLN A 143 14.98 7.40 4.34
C GLN A 143 14.10 8.22 3.40
N TYR A 144 12.93 8.57 3.89
CA TYR A 144 12.10 9.58 3.26
C TYR A 144 12.82 10.92 3.48
N GLY A 145 13.26 11.56 2.40
CA GLY A 145 13.92 12.86 2.47
C GLY A 145 12.98 13.96 2.95
N LYS A 146 13.01 15.13 2.32
CA LYS A 146 12.08 16.22 2.65
C LYS A 146 10.62 15.95 2.23
N ARG A 147 10.36 14.89 1.46
CA ARG A 147 9.01 14.56 0.99
C ARG A 147 8.14 14.04 2.14
N LEU A 148 6.92 14.55 2.21
CA LEU A 148 5.88 13.98 3.06
C LEU A 148 5.43 12.66 2.44
N CYS A 149 5.71 11.55 3.10
CA CYS A 149 5.17 10.24 2.77
C CYS A 149 4.35 9.75 3.97
N MET A 150 3.14 9.29 3.70
CA MET A 150 2.29 8.62 4.68
C MET A 150 2.45 7.11 4.56
N TRP A 151 2.27 6.40 5.66
CA TRP A 151 2.29 4.94 5.69
C TRP A 151 1.06 4.41 6.41
N LEU A 152 0.27 3.62 5.69
CA LEU A 152 -0.80 2.77 6.21
C LEU A 152 -0.32 1.32 6.23
N ASP A 153 -0.13 0.78 7.42
CA ASP A 153 0.27 -0.60 7.62
C ASP A 153 -0.94 -1.43 8.06
N LEU A 154 -1.29 -2.44 7.26
CA LEU A 154 -2.40 -3.34 7.51
C LEU A 154 -1.89 -4.72 7.89
N GLY A 155 -2.56 -5.38 8.81
CA GLY A 155 -2.36 -6.80 9.03
C GLY A 155 -3.52 -7.45 9.75
N ASN A 156 -3.53 -8.76 9.71
CA ASN A 156 -4.58 -9.56 10.32
C ASN A 156 -4.01 -10.89 10.80
N GLY A 157 -4.41 -11.26 12.02
CA GLY A 157 -4.37 -12.65 12.47
C GLY A 157 -5.67 -13.36 12.11
N HIS A 158 -5.90 -14.52 12.71
CA HIS A 158 -7.11 -15.31 12.44
C HIS A 158 -8.41 -14.64 12.94
N ARG A 159 -8.34 -13.85 14.02
CA ARG A 159 -9.54 -13.26 14.68
C ARG A 159 -9.41 -11.76 14.98
N HIS A 160 -8.31 -11.14 14.58
CA HIS A 160 -8.02 -9.74 14.86
C HIS A 160 -7.36 -9.11 13.63
N GLY A 161 -7.55 -7.81 13.47
CA GLY A 161 -6.89 -7.01 12.46
C GLY A 161 -6.34 -5.74 13.07
N GLN A 162 -5.36 -5.14 12.41
CA GLN A 162 -4.83 -3.84 12.75
C GLN A 162 -4.67 -2.97 11.50
N ALA A 163 -4.85 -1.68 11.70
CA ALA A 163 -4.48 -0.63 10.77
C ALA A 163 -3.69 0.42 11.54
N VAL A 164 -2.44 0.66 11.14
CA VAL A 164 -1.58 1.69 11.72
C VAL A 164 -1.32 2.73 10.64
N PHE A 165 -1.71 3.97 10.90
CA PHE A 165 -1.52 5.07 9.96
C PHE A 165 -0.66 6.15 10.58
N GLY A 166 0.35 6.63 9.84
CA GLY A 166 1.22 7.68 10.32
C GLY A 166 2.09 8.26 9.22
N ARG A 167 2.86 9.28 9.59
CA ARG A 167 3.87 9.87 8.72
C ARG A 167 5.14 9.04 8.75
N CYS A 168 5.73 8.79 7.60
CA CYS A 168 7.08 8.28 7.49
C CYS A 168 8.08 9.33 8.03
N MET A 169 8.79 8.99 9.11
CA MET A 169 9.73 9.89 9.78
C MET A 169 11.17 9.58 9.35
N SER A 170 11.94 10.61 8.99
CA SER A 170 13.37 10.50 8.71
C SER A 170 14.15 10.34 10.02
N ARG A 171 14.23 9.10 10.53
CA ARG A 171 14.90 8.66 11.78
C ARG A 171 14.37 9.29 13.09
N ILE A 172 14.23 8.41 14.08
CA ILE A 172 13.81 8.61 15.49
C ILE A 172 12.29 8.64 15.71
N ALA A 173 11.69 7.45 15.66
CA ALA A 173 10.80 6.88 16.68
C ALA A 173 10.35 5.49 16.19
N ALA A 174 11.30 4.56 16.09
CA ALA A 174 11.00 3.15 15.90
C ALA A 174 10.44 2.58 17.22
N ALA A 175 9.24 3.00 17.60
CA ALA A 175 8.54 2.48 18.78
C ALA A 175 7.34 1.58 18.40
N ILE A 176 7.00 1.45 17.12
CA ILE A 176 5.78 0.73 16.69
C ILE A 176 6.07 -0.59 15.95
N LEU A 177 7.32 -0.88 15.58
CA LEU A 177 7.60 -1.89 14.55
C LEU A 177 8.28 -3.18 15.05
N ALA A 178 8.06 -3.53 16.32
CA ALA A 178 8.43 -4.83 16.85
C ALA A 178 7.17 -5.65 17.17
N TRP A 179 6.52 -6.17 16.12
CA TRP A 179 5.55 -7.26 16.20
C TRP A 179 5.76 -8.20 15.01
#